data_AF-T1BLA9-F1
#
_entry.id   AF-T1BLA9-F1
#
_cell.length_a   1.000
_cell.length_b   1.000
_cell.length_c   1.000
_cell.angle_alpha   90.00
_cell.angle_beta   90.00
_cell.angle_gamma   90.00
#
_symmetry.space_group_name_H-M   'P 1'
#
loop_
_entity.id
_entity.type
_entity.pdbx_description
1 polymer ?
#
loop_
_entity_poly.entity_id
_entity_poly.type
_entity_poly.pdbx_seq_one_letter_code
_entity_poly.pdbx_strand_id
1 'polypeptide(L)' 'MEKTITKVRELTPSSKQVNVLAKVVNVGEAKEVMGKYGDARKVAEAVIGDDTATIILSLWNEQIGQIAKDDVILVDNG' A
#
# COMPACT_ATOMS: atom_id res chain seq x y z
N MET A 1 16.85 -14.40 -5.21
CA MET A 1 17.46 -13.77 -4.02
C MET A 1 16.36 -13.66 -2.97
N GLU A 2 16.68 -13.89 -1.70
CA GLU A 2 15.73 -13.74 -0.60
C GLU A 2 15.41 -12.26 -0.39
N LYS A 3 14.13 -11.91 -0.25
CA LYS A 3 13.70 -10.52 -0.02
C LYS A 3 13.66 -10.27 1.48
N THR A 4 14.42 -9.29 1.95
CA THR A 4 14.35 -8.83 3.34
C THR A 4 13.00 -8.16 3.59
N ILE A 5 12.27 -8.65 4.60
CA ILE A 5 11.01 -8.06 5.06
C ILE A 5 11.31 -7.04 6.15
N THR A 6 10.76 -5.84 5.99
CA THR A 6 10.83 -4.75 6.97
C THR A 6 9.53 -4.70 7.77
N LYS A 7 9.64 -4.54 9.09
CA LYS A 7 8.45 -4.38 9.94
C LYS A 7 7.82 -3.02 9.74
N VAL A 8 6.50 -2.94 9.83
CA VAL A 8 5.75 -1.69 9.57
C VAL A 8 6.21 -0.55 10.48
N ARG A 9 6.48 -0.82 11.76
CA ARG A 9 6.95 0.19 12.73
C ARG A 9 8.33 0.78 12.41
N GLU A 10 9.13 0.08 11.60
CA GLU A 10 10.47 0.53 11.21
C GLU A 10 10.46 1.43 9.97
N LEU A 11 9.31 1.55 9.31
CA LEU A 11 9.17 2.43 8.15
C LEU A 11 9.27 3.89 8.56
N THR A 12 10.02 4.63 7.75
CA THR A 12 10.18 6.07 7.88
C THR A 12 10.03 6.72 6.51
N PRO A 13 9.84 8.03 6.41
CA PRO A 13 9.80 8.72 5.12
C PRO A 13 11.09 8.58 4.29
N SER A 14 12.21 8.18 4.90
CA SER A 14 13.48 7.95 4.19
C SER A 14 13.69 6.49 3.76
N SER A 15 12.79 5.57 4.16
CA SER A 15 12.79 4.18 3.72
C SER A 15 12.63 4.11 2.20
N LYS A 16 13.40 3.22 1.57
CA LYS A 16 13.38 3.01 0.12
C LYS A 16 13.50 1.52 -0.17
N GLN A 17 12.83 1.06 -1.22
CA GLN A 17 12.95 -0.32 -1.70
C GLN A 17 12.62 -1.35 -0.61
N VAL A 18 11.60 -1.05 0.19
CA VAL A 18 11.21 -1.92 1.31
C VAL A 18 10.21 -2.96 0.85
N ASN A 19 10.25 -4.13 1.49
CA ASN A 19 9.26 -5.18 1.30
C ASN A 19 8.51 -5.38 2.61
N VAL A 20 7.19 -5.39 2.57
CA VAL A 20 6.34 -5.46 3.76
C VAL A 20 5.35 -6.59 3.59
N LEU A 21 5.36 -7.55 4.51
CA LEU A 21 4.34 -8.58 4.62
C LEU A 21 3.29 -8.11 5.63
N ALA A 22 2.08 -7.82 5.15
CA ALA A 22 1.03 -7.22 5.98
C ALA A 22 -0.36 -7.80 5.67
N LYS A 23 -1.24 -7.73 6.67
CA LYS A 23 -2.67 -8.01 6.50
C LYS A 23 -3.41 -6.73 6.12
N VAL A 24 -4.36 -6.84 5.19
CA VAL A 24 -5.26 -5.76 4.82
C VAL A 24 -6.39 -5.65 5.84
N VAL A 25 -6.46 -4.52 6.53
CA VAL A 25 -7.47 -4.23 7.55
C VAL A 25 -8.74 -3.66 6.92
N ASN A 26 -8.58 -2.78 5.93
CA ASN A 26 -9.68 -2.18 5.18
C ASN A 26 -9.19 -1.62 3.82
N VAL A 27 -10.09 -1.52 2.85
CA VAL A 27 -9.89 -0.82 1.59
C VAL A 27 -10.98 0.24 1.43
N GLY A 28 -10.59 1.50 1.29
CA GLY A 28 -11.51 2.61 1.07
C GLY A 28 -12.00 2.73 -0.37
N GLU A 29 -12.95 3.63 -0.59
CA GLU A 29 -13.46 3.93 -1.92
C GLU A 29 -12.42 4.64 -2.80
N ALA A 30 -12.43 4.31 -4.09
CA ALA A 30 -11.60 4.98 -5.08
C ALA A 30 -12.08 6.41 -5.34
N LYS A 31 -11.14 7.35 -5.38
CA LYS A 31 -11.35 8.76 -5.70
C LYS A 31 -10.60 9.12 -6.97
N GLU A 32 -11.16 10.04 -7.75
CA GLU A 32 -10.50 10.59 -8.93
C GLU A 32 -9.59 11.77 -8.53
N VAL A 33 -8.39 11.80 -9.09
CA VAL A 33 -7.38 12.84 -8.89
C VAL A 33 -6.93 13.33 -10.26
N MET A 34 -7.02 14.64 -10.47
CA MET A 34 -6.53 15.26 -11.70
C MET A 34 -5.02 15.45 -11.64
N GLY A 35 -4.32 14.83 -12.59
CA GLY A 35 -2.90 15.02 -12.81
C GLY A 35 -2.58 16.44 -13.29
N LYS A 36 -1.32 16.84 -13.09
CA LYS A 36 -0.82 18.18 -13.47
C LYS A 36 -1.05 18.52 -14.94
N TYR A 37 -1.12 17.51 -15.82
CA TYR A 37 -1.27 17.68 -17.26
C TYR A 37 -2.69 17.35 -17.75
N GLY A 38 -3.66 17.21 -16.83
CA GLY A 38 -5.06 16.93 -17.15
C GLY A 38 -5.39 15.45 -17.26
N ASP A 39 -4.44 14.55 -17.01
CA ASP A 39 -4.71 13.10 -16.94
C ASP A 39 -5.44 12.73 -15.64
N ALA A 40 -6.65 12.20 -15.75
CA ALA A 40 -7.38 11.68 -14.60
C ALA A 40 -6.76 10.35 -14.13
N ARG A 41 -6.51 10.24 -12.82
CA ARG A 41 -6.05 9.01 -12.17
C ARG A 41 -6.99 8.64 -11.04
N LYS A 42 -7.01 7.36 -10.68
CA LYS A 42 -7.75 6.91 -9.50
C LYS A 42 -6.80 6.52 -8.39
N VAL A 43 -7.17 6.86 -7.17
CA VAL A 43 -6.48 6.42 -5.94
C VAL A 43 -7.50 5.87 -4.95
N ALA A 44 -7.16 4.75 -4.32
CA ALA A 44 -7.84 4.27 -3.12
C ALA A 44 -6.82 4.14 -1.99
N GLU A 45 -7.27 4.34 -0.76
CA GLU A 45 -6.43 4.14 0.43
C GLU A 45 -6.83 2.82 1.09
N ALA A 46 -5.84 1.97 1.36
CA ALA A 46 -5.99 0.77 2.16
C ALA A 46 -5.25 0.91 3.48
N VAL A 47 -5.84 0.44 4.57
CA VAL A 47 -5.13 0.28 5.84
C VAL A 47 -4.55 -1.12 5.86
N ILE A 48 -3.22 -1.22 5.97
CA ILE A 48 -2.50 -2.48 6.09
C ILE A 48 -1.66 -2.48 7.36
N GLY A 49 -1.39 -3.65 7.93
CA GLY A 49 -0.54 -3.74 9.10
C GLY A 49 0.02 -5.13 9.38
N ASP A 50 1.05 -5.15 10.22
CA ASP A 50 1.60 -6.36 10.82
C ASP A 50 1.39 -6.30 12.35
N ASP A 51 2.06 -7.19 13.07
CA ASP A 51 2.08 -7.24 14.54
C ASP A 51 2.74 -6.02 15.21
N THR A 52 3.39 -5.14 14.46
CA THR A 52 4.13 -3.99 14.99
C THR A 52 3.40 -2.66 14.83
N ALA A 53 2.67 -2.45 13.73
CA ALA A 53 1.93 -1.22 13.43
C ALA A 53 1.01 -1.36 12.19
N THR A 54 0.21 -0.31 11.95
CA THR A 54 -0.58 -0.11 10.72
C THR A 54 -0.14 1.13 9.96
N ILE A 55 -0.24 1.10 8.63
CA ILE A 55 0.01 2.24 7.72
C ILE A 55 -1.09 2.34 6.66
N ILE A 56 -1.11 3.48 5.97
CA ILE A 56 -1.94 3.69 4.77
C ILE A 56 -1.12 3.32 3.54
N LEU A 57 -1.65 2.42 2.72
CA LEU A 57 -1.15 2.08 1.39
C LEU A 57 -2.03 2.75 0.34
N SER A 58 -1.40 3.55 -0.54
CA SER A 58 -2.08 4.15 -1.69
C SER A 58 -2.08 3.19 -2.87
N LEU A 59 -3.27 2.80 -3.33
CA LEU A 59 -3.48 1.97 -4.50
C LEU A 59 -3.86 2.86 -5.69
N TRP A 60 -3.06 2.82 -6.76
CA TRP A 60 -3.29 3.62 -7.96
C TRP A 60 -3.83 2.77 -9.10
N ASN A 61 -4.79 3.34 -9.84
CA ASN A 61 -5.30 2.80 -11.11
C ASN A 61 -5.57 1.28 -11.04
N GLU A 62 -4.78 0.47 -11.76
CA GLU A 62 -4.96 -0.98 -11.87
C GLU A 62 -4.73 -1.72 -10.54
N GLN A 63 -4.04 -1.12 -9.57
CA GLN A 63 -3.85 -1.69 -8.23
C GLN A 63 -5.18 -1.72 -7.43
N ILE A 64 -6.11 -0.84 -7.78
CA ILE A 64 -7.42 -0.77 -7.12
C ILE A 64 -8.21 -2.03 -7.48
N GLY A 65 -8.64 -2.75 -6.45
CA GLY A 65 -9.37 -4.01 -6.59
C GLY A 65 -8.49 -5.27 -6.68
N GLN A 66 -7.16 -5.13 -6.64
CA GLN A 66 -6.25 -6.29 -6.55
C GLN A 66 -6.17 -6.90 -5.15
N ILE A 67 -6.59 -6.15 -4.13
CA ILE A 67 -6.57 -6.58 -2.73
C ILE A 67 -7.94 -6.36 -2.10
N ALA A 68 -8.29 -7.21 -1.15
CA ALA A 68 -9.51 -7.15 -0.37
C ALA A 68 -9.20 -7.15 1.13
N LYS A 69 -10.22 -6.79 1.92
CA LYS A 69 -10.15 -6.94 3.38
C LYS A 69 -9.81 -8.38 3.75
N ASP A 70 -8.96 -8.53 4.76
CA ASP A 70 -8.46 -9.79 5.30
C ASP A 70 -7.40 -10.51 4.48
N ASP A 71 -7.04 -10.02 3.29
CA ASP A 71 -5.90 -10.54 2.51
C ASP A 71 -4.57 -10.36 3.27
N VAL A 72 -3.65 -11.29 3.05
CA VAL A 72 -2.24 -11.16 3.44
C VAL A 72 -1.44 -10.89 2.17
N ILE A 73 -0.81 -9.72 2.10
CA ILE A 73 -0.11 -9.24 0.91
C ILE A 73 1.36 -8.99 1.19
N LEU A 74 2.18 -9.21 0.16
CA LEU A 74 3.56 -8.73 0.12
C LEU A 74 3.59 -7.46 -0.73
N VAL A 75 3.80 -6.32 -0.09
CA VAL A 75 4.20 -5.10 -0.81
C VAL A 75 5.66 -5.26 -1.18
N ASP A 76 5.96 -5.12 -2.46
CA ASP A 76 7.29 -5.32 -3.03
C ASP A 76 7.85 -3.98 -3.53
N ASN A 77 9.04 -3.62 -3.07
CA ASN A 77 9.76 -2.41 -3.49
C ASN A 77 8.92 -1.12 -3.36
N GLY A 78 8.34 -0.92 -2.17
CA GLY A 78 7.60 0.29 -1.78
C GLY A 78 8.46 1.46 -1.32
#